data_AF-A0A089I4Q5-F1
#
_entry.id   AF-A0A089I4Q5-F1
#
_cell.length_a   1.000
_cell.length_b   1.000
_cell.length_c   1.000
_cell.angle_alpha   90.00
_cell.angle_beta   90.00
_cell.angle_gamma   90.00
#
_symmetry.space_group_name_H-M   'P 1'
#
loop_
_entity.id
_entity.type
_entity.pdbx_description
1 polymer ?
#
loop_
_entity_poly.entity_id
_entity_poly.type
_entity_poly.pdbx_seq_one_letter_code
_entity_poly.pdbx_strand_id
1 'polypeptide(L)'
;MTGELFSSILVLLGAVFCGLSAFGLVRLPDVYLRSHAATKSATLGVLCVLNGAFVYFLFHDGTVSYKLLLAIVFVFITSPVAGHLNGRSAYRSGVPLWEGSIQDDLKPSMEEDQALSVEQDR
;
A
#
# COMPACT_ATOMS: atom_id res chain seq x y z
N MET A 1 -32.63 4.07 2.81
CA MET A 1 -32.29 5.49 2.64
C MET A 1 -30.98 5.90 3.31
N THR A 2 -30.83 5.87 4.64
CA THR A 2 -29.59 6.33 5.31
C THR A 2 -28.36 5.45 5.03
N GLY A 3 -28.53 4.12 4.99
CA GLY A 3 -27.43 3.19 4.70
C GLY A 3 -26.88 3.30 3.27
N GLU A 4 -27.74 3.61 2.29
CA GLU A 4 -27.36 3.79 0.88
C GLU A 4 -26.51 5.05 0.70
N LEU A 5 -26.90 6.14 1.37
CA LEU A 5 -26.13 7.39 1.35
C LEU A 5 -24.74 7.19 1.97
N PHE A 6 -24.68 6.52 3.13
CA PHE A 6 -23.41 6.25 3.80
C PHE A 6 -22.48 5.37 2.96
N SER A 7 -23.01 4.28 2.38
CA SER A 7 -22.27 3.40 1.47
C SER A 7 -21.77 4.16 0.25
N SER A 8 -22.62 4.96 -0.39
CA SER A 8 -22.27 5.72 -1.59
C SER A 8 -21.14 6.71 -1.33
N ILE A 9 -21.18 7.42 -0.20
CA ILE A 9 -20.11 8.34 0.21
C ILE A 9 -18.80 7.58 0.42
N LEU A 10 -18.84 6.43 1.10
CA LEU A 10 -17.64 5.63 1.36
C LEU A 10 -17.00 5.09 0.08
N VAL A 11 -17.82 4.63 -0.87
CA VAL A 11 -17.36 4.16 -2.18
C VAL A 11 -16.77 5.29 -3.01
N LEU A 12 -17.41 6.46 -3.06
CA LEU A 12 -16.90 7.63 -3.78
C LEU A 12 -15.56 8.10 -3.20
N LEU A 13 -15.46 8.18 -1.87
CA LEU A 13 -14.23 8.56 -1.19
C LEU A 13 -13.11 7.53 -1.43
N GLY A 14 -13.45 6.24 -1.43
CA GLY A 14 -12.53 5.18 -1.80
C GLY A 14 -12.04 5.28 -3.26
N ALA A 15 -12.94 5.61 -4.19
CA ALA A 15 -12.59 5.82 -5.60
C ALA A 15 -11.64 7.01 -5.79
N VAL A 16 -11.84 8.11 -5.06
CA VAL A 16 -10.92 9.25 -5.05
C VAL A 16 -9.54 8.83 -4.55
N PHE A 17 -9.45 8.06 -3.46
CA PHE A 17 -8.15 7.55 -2.97
C PHE A 17 -7.47 6.59 -3.95
N CYS A 18 -8.22 5.76 -4.67
CA CYS A 18 -7.67 4.94 -5.75
C CYS A 18 -7.11 5.81 -6.88
N GLY A 19 -7.83 6.88 -7.26
CA GLY A 19 -7.36 7.86 -8.25
C GLY A 19 -6.09 8.59 -7.80
N LEU A 20 -6.04 9.04 -6.55
CA LEU A 20 -4.85 9.67 -5.96
C LEU A 20 -3.66 8.71 -5.90
N SER A 21 -3.92 7.43 -5.61
CA SER A 21 -2.88 6.40 -5.60
C SER A 21 -2.29 6.18 -6.99
N ALA A 22 -3.14 6.04 -8.01
CA ALA A 22 -2.70 5.91 -9.40
C ALA A 22 -1.93 7.15 -9.87
N PHE A 23 -2.41 8.35 -9.50
CA PHE A 23 -1.72 9.60 -9.80
C PHE A 23 -0.34 9.67 -9.13
N GLY A 24 -0.25 9.33 -7.84
CA GLY A 24 1.02 9.28 -7.11
C GLY A 24 2.00 8.25 -7.71
N LEU A 25 1.49 7.10 -8.15
CA LEU A 25 2.28 6.07 -8.82
C LEU A 25 2.88 6.56 -10.15
N VAL A 26 2.20 7.43 -10.89
CA VAL A 26 2.71 7.96 -12.17
C VAL A 26 3.60 9.20 -11.97
N ARG A 27 3.29 10.05 -10.99
CA ARG A 27 3.90 11.38 -10.86
C ARG A 27 5.17 11.42 -10.02
N LEU A 28 5.33 10.51 -9.05
CA LEU A 28 6.44 10.56 -8.09
C LEU A 28 7.77 10.10 -8.71
N PRO A 29 8.89 10.72 -8.33
CA PRO A 29 10.16 10.62 -9.05
C PRO A 29 10.92 9.31 -8.82
N ASP A 30 10.60 8.57 -7.76
CA ASP A 30 11.40 7.44 -7.28
C ASP A 30 10.52 6.27 -6.83
N VAL A 31 11.03 5.03 -6.96
CA VAL A 31 10.39 3.76 -6.61
C VAL A 31 9.92 3.73 -5.15
N TYR A 32 10.69 4.27 -4.21
CA TYR A 32 10.29 4.29 -2.80
C TYR A 32 9.08 5.20 -2.55
N LEU A 33 9.09 6.41 -3.14
CA LEU A 33 7.99 7.36 -3.07
C LEU A 33 6.74 6.82 -3.80
N ARG A 34 6.93 6.21 -4.97
CA ARG A 34 5.85 5.54 -5.73
C ARG A 34 5.26 4.39 -4.95
N SER A 35 6.08 3.54 -4.32
CA SER A 35 5.64 2.45 -3.45
C SER A 35 4.87 2.96 -2.24
N HIS A 36 5.29 4.08 -1.65
CA HIS A 36 4.58 4.74 -0.56
C HIS A 36 3.17 5.19 -0.95
N ALA A 37 3.06 5.90 -2.08
CA ALA A 37 1.78 6.38 -2.59
C ALA A 37 0.87 5.21 -3.03
N ALA A 38 1.43 4.19 -3.67
CA ALA A 38 0.72 2.99 -4.08
C ALA A 38 0.16 2.24 -2.87
N THR A 39 0.97 1.98 -1.85
CA THR A 39 0.56 1.15 -0.72
C THR A 39 -0.40 1.87 0.22
N LYS A 40 -0.09 3.09 0.67
CA LYS A 40 -0.94 3.81 1.64
C LYS A 40 -2.28 4.21 1.05
N SER A 41 -2.26 4.89 -0.11
CA SER A 41 -3.47 5.44 -0.71
C SER A 41 -4.34 4.35 -1.33
N ALA A 42 -3.77 3.33 -1.99
CA ALA A 42 -4.58 2.25 -2.56
C ALA A 42 -5.21 1.39 -1.47
N THR A 43 -4.50 1.09 -0.37
CA THR A 43 -5.07 0.29 0.73
C THR A 43 -6.28 1.00 1.31
N LEU A 44 -6.15 2.28 1.66
CA LEU A 44 -7.28 3.05 2.18
C LEU A 44 -8.42 3.13 1.16
N GLY A 45 -8.12 3.36 -0.12
CA GLY A 45 -9.13 3.39 -1.18
C GLY A 45 -9.92 2.08 -1.29
N VAL A 46 -9.22 0.96 -1.42
CA VAL A 46 -9.84 -0.37 -1.52
C VAL A 46 -10.62 -0.71 -0.25
N LEU A 47 -10.09 -0.40 0.94
CA LEU A 47 -10.79 -0.64 2.20
C LEU A 47 -12.05 0.21 2.33
N CYS A 48 -12.05 1.47 1.90
CA CYS A 48 -13.25 2.31 1.88
C CYS A 48 -14.32 1.73 0.93
N VAL A 49 -13.93 1.28 -0.26
CA VAL A 49 -14.87 0.65 -1.21
C VAL A 49 -15.45 -0.65 -0.64
N LEU A 50 -14.60 -1.53 -0.10
CA LEU A 50 -15.04 -2.81 0.47
C LEU A 50 -15.93 -2.62 1.70
N ASN A 51 -15.60 -1.66 2.58
CA ASN A 51 -16.47 -1.32 3.71
C ASN A 51 -17.79 -0.70 3.24
N GLY A 52 -17.78 0.11 2.18
CA GLY A 52 -18.99 0.70 1.61
C GLY A 52 -19.93 -0.39 1.09
N ALA A 53 -19.37 -1.36 0.36
CA ALA A 53 -20.10 -2.55 -0.08
C ALA A 53 -20.61 -3.38 1.09
N PHE A 54 -19.80 -3.60 2.13
CA PHE A 54 -20.19 -4.33 3.32
C PHE A 54 -21.38 -3.69 4.04
N VAL A 55 -21.34 -2.37 4.23
CA VAL A 55 -22.45 -1.60 4.82
C VAL A 55 -23.70 -1.69 3.95
N TYR A 56 -23.56 -1.61 2.62
CA TYR A 56 -24.70 -1.75 1.71
C TYR A 56 -25.42 -3.09 1.89
N PHE A 57 -24.68 -4.21 1.83
CA PHE A 57 -25.28 -5.55 2.01
C PHE A 57 -25.85 -5.77 3.40
N LEU A 58 -25.24 -5.17 4.43
CA LEU A 58 -25.73 -5.27 5.80
C LEU A 58 -27.09 -4.57 5.97
N PHE A 59 -27.26 -3.38 5.39
CA PHE A 59 -28.49 -2.58 5.57
C PHE A 59 -29.58 -2.88 4.54
N HIS A 60 -29.22 -3.31 3.33
CA HIS A 60 -30.18 -3.58 2.26
C HIS A 60 -30.68 -5.02 2.29
N ASP A 61 -29.76 -5.99 2.31
CA ASP A 61 -30.10 -7.41 2.24
C ASP A 61 -30.18 -8.07 3.62
N GLY A 62 -29.75 -7.38 4.69
CA GLY A 62 -29.73 -7.91 6.05
C GLY A 62 -28.69 -9.02 6.26
N THR A 63 -27.81 -9.25 5.28
CA THR A 63 -26.85 -10.36 5.29
C THR A 63 -25.42 -9.87 5.51
N VAL A 64 -24.71 -10.54 6.42
CA VAL A 64 -23.29 -10.33 6.66
C VAL A 64 -22.48 -11.18 5.67
N SER A 65 -21.78 -10.53 4.73
CA SER A 65 -20.91 -11.24 3.79
C SER A 65 -19.53 -11.48 4.39
N TYR A 66 -19.30 -12.71 4.89
CA TYR A 66 -18.00 -13.13 5.41
C TYR A 66 -16.86 -13.01 4.37
N LYS A 67 -17.19 -13.13 3.08
CA LYS A 67 -16.24 -12.95 1.98
C LYS A 67 -15.70 -11.52 1.92
N LEU A 68 -16.55 -10.51 2.14
CA LEU A 68 -16.13 -9.10 2.19
C LEU A 68 -15.25 -8.83 3.41
N LEU A 69 -15.64 -9.36 4.58
CA LEU A 69 -14.84 -9.22 5.80
C LEU A 69 -13.44 -9.84 5.62
N LEU A 70 -13.38 -11.03 5.03
CA LEU A 70 -12.11 -11.69 4.74
C LEU A 70 -11.28 -10.88 3.74
N ALA A 71 -11.90 -10.32 2.69
CA ALA A 71 -11.20 -9.47 1.73
C ALA A 71 -10.61 -8.20 2.38
N ILE A 72 -11.36 -7.54 3.28
CA ILE A 72 -10.91 -6.38 4.05
C ILE A 72 -9.64 -6.71 4.86
N VAL A 73 -9.70 -7.78 5.65
CA VAL A 73 -8.57 -8.21 6.49
C VAL A 73 -7.39 -8.63 5.63
N PHE A 74 -7.63 -9.39 4.57
CA PHE A 74 -6.60 -9.88 3.68
C PHE A 74 -5.85 -8.71 3.01
N VAL A 75 -6.56 -7.77 2.40
CA VAL A 75 -5.94 -6.60 1.75
C VAL A 75 -5.17 -5.74 2.77
N PHE A 76 -5.71 -5.57 3.98
CA PHE A 76 -5.06 -4.79 5.03
C PHE A 76 -3.72 -5.39 5.48
N ILE A 77 -3.62 -6.73 5.55
CA ILE A 77 -2.38 -7.42 5.93
C ILE A 77 -1.42 -7.50 4.75
N THR A 78 -1.91 -7.81 3.55
CA THR A 78 -1.07 -8.02 2.37
C THR A 78 -0.42 -6.73 1.89
N SER A 79 -1.09 -5.58 1.98
CA SER A 79 -0.51 -4.35 1.41
C SER A 79 0.74 -3.84 2.13
N PRO A 80 0.83 -3.80 3.47
CA PRO A 80 2.07 -3.43 4.16
C PRO A 80 3.22 -4.38 3.84
N VAL A 81 2.95 -5.69 3.77
CA VAL A 81 3.95 -6.71 3.43
C VAL A 81 4.46 -6.49 2.00
N ALA A 82 3.56 -6.31 1.04
CA ALA A 82 3.92 -6.03 -0.35
C ALA A 82 4.77 -4.75 -0.49
N GLY A 83 4.40 -3.67 0.22
CA GLY A 83 5.15 -2.43 0.25
C GLY A 83 6.56 -2.58 0.81
N HIS A 84 6.69 -3.29 1.93
CA HIS A 84 7.97 -3.56 2.56
C HIS A 84 8.89 -4.41 1.66
N LEU A 85 8.36 -5.49 1.07
CA LEU A 85 9.12 -6.35 0.16
C LEU A 85 9.56 -5.59 -1.10
N ASN A 86 8.70 -4.74 -1.67
CA ASN A 86 9.07 -3.89 -2.81
C ASN A 86 10.22 -2.93 -2.46
N GLY A 87 10.14 -2.25 -1.31
CA GLY A 87 11.22 -1.35 -0.85
C GLY A 87 12.53 -2.10 -0.62
N ARG A 88 12.48 -3.23 0.10
CA ARG A 88 13.66 -4.06 0.37
C ARG A 88 14.29 -4.61 -0.93
N SER A 89 13.47 -5.04 -1.88
CA SER A 89 13.95 -5.56 -3.17
C SER A 89 14.59 -4.45 -4.01
N ALA A 90 13.96 -3.28 -4.08
CA ALA A 90 14.50 -2.13 -4.82
C ALA A 90 15.87 -1.70 -4.27
N TYR A 91 15.97 -1.61 -2.94
CA TYR A 91 17.20 -1.19 -2.27
C TYR A 91 18.34 -2.20 -2.46
N ARG A 92 18.06 -3.50 -2.29
CA ARG A 92 19.05 -4.57 -2.53
C ARG A 92 19.44 -4.73 -4.00
N SER A 93 18.62 -4.26 -4.94
CA SER A 93 18.94 -4.26 -6.37
C SER A 93 19.76 -3.04 -6.79
N GLY A 94 20.11 -2.14 -5.86
CA GLY A 94 20.91 -0.96 -6.15
C GLY A 94 20.13 0.20 -6.78
N VAL A 95 18.80 0.24 -6.63
CA VAL A 95 17.99 1.37 -7.13
C VAL A 95 18.32 2.62 -6.31
N PRO A 96 18.81 3.71 -6.95
CA PRO A 96 19.19 4.92 -6.24
C PRO A 96 17.96 5.59 -5.64
N LEU A 97 18.12 6.22 -4.48
CA LEU A 97 17.10 7.10 -3.91
C LEU A 97 16.97 8.37 -4.76
N TRP A 98 15.83 9.04 -4.62
CA TRP A 98 15.60 10.36 -5.19
C TRP A 98 16.69 11.36 -4.77
N GLU A 99 17.14 12.21 -5.69
CA GLU A 99 18.19 13.21 -5.48
C GLU A 99 17.91 14.17 -4.31
N GLY A 100 16.64 14.38 -3.96
CA GLY A 100 16.23 15.18 -2.80
C GLY A 100 16.29 14.46 -1.45
N SER A 101 16.77 13.22 -1.40
CA SER A 101 16.83 12.42 -0.16
C SER A 101 18.03 12.84 0.67
N ILE A 102 17.77 13.24 1.93
CA ILE A 102 18.80 13.77 2.84
C ILE A 102 19.46 12.66 3.65
N GLN A 103 18.72 11.60 3.98
CA GLN A 103 19.15 10.59 4.95
C GLN A 103 18.92 9.17 4.41
N ASP A 104 19.97 8.37 4.50
CA ASP A 104 19.96 6.93 4.19
C ASP A 104 20.73 6.19 5.28
N ASP A 105 20.01 5.77 6.32
CA ASP A 105 20.57 5.02 7.45
C ASP A 105 20.82 3.54 7.11
N LEU A 106 20.25 3.05 6.00
CA LEU A 106 20.38 1.64 5.60
C LEU A 106 21.70 1.38 4.89
N LYS A 107 22.22 2.38 4.17
CA LYS A 107 23.49 2.30 3.42
C LYS A 107 24.66 1.72 4.20
N PRO A 108 25.04 2.22 5.40
CA PRO A 108 26.19 1.70 6.13
C PRO A 108 26.03 0.21 6.50
N SER A 109 24.84 -0.21 6.91
CA SER A 109 24.59 -1.63 7.23
C SER A 109 24.67 -2.55 6.02
N MET A 110 24.29 -2.07 4.83
CA MET A 110 24.43 -2.86 3.61
C MET A 110 25.87 -2.96 3.14
N GLU A 111 26.65 -1.89 3.28
CA GLU A 111 28.09 -1.90 2.97
C GLU A 111 28.84 -2.85 3.90
N GLU A 112 28.47 -2.91 5.19
CA GLU A 112 28.99 -3.88 6.16
C GLU A 112 28.61 -5.32 5.79
N ASP A 113 27.33 -5.60 5.53
CA ASP A 113 26.87 -6.93 5.09
C ASP A 113 27.61 -7.39 3.82
N GLN A 114 27.82 -6.47 2.87
CA GLN A 114 28.53 -6.76 1.63
C GLN A 114 30.02 -7.04 1.87
N ALA A 115 30.69 -6.27 2.73
CA ALA A 115 32.08 -6.50 3.10
C ALA A 115 32.28 -7.86 3.79
N LEU A 116 31.38 -8.23 4.71
CA LEU A 116 31.40 -9.53 5.39
C LEU A 116 31.21 -10.70 4.41
N SER A 117 30.31 -10.55 3.43
CA SER A 117 30.09 -11.60 2.43
C SER A 117 31.32 -11.85 1.55
N VAL A 118 32.08 -10.80 1.20
CA VAL A 118 33.31 -10.90 0.41
C VAL A 118 34.46 -11.51 1.21
N GLU A 119 34.56 -11.20 2.50
CA GLU A 119 35.57 -11.79 3.40
C GLU A 119 35.33 -13.31 3.59
N GLN A 120 34.07 -13.74 3.62
CA GLN A 120 33.70 -15.14 3.85
C GLN A 120 33.89 -16.03 2.60
N ASP A 121 33.84 -15.45 1.40
CA ASP A 121 34.06 -16.15 0.12
C ASP A 121 35.55 -16.26 -0.27
N ARG A 122 36.46 -15.64 0.52
CA ARG A 122 37.91 -15.61 0.27
C ARG A 122 38.66 -16.71 1.03
#